data_AF-C7C9B1-F1
#
_entry.id   AF-C7C9B1-F1
#
_cell.length_a   1.000
_cell.length_b   1.000
_cell.length_c   1.000
_cell.angle_alpha   90.00
_cell.angle_beta   90.00
_cell.angle_gamma   90.00
#
_symmetry.space_group_name_H-M   'P 1'
#
loop_
_entity.id
_entity.type
_entity.pdbx_description
1 polymer ?
#
loop_
_entity_poly.entity_id
_entity_poly.type
_entity_poly.pdbx_seq_one_letter_code
_entity_poly.pdbx_strand_id
1 'polypeptide(L)'
;MSSVDRSIHAFPTPEAVARLWASHGAEAVIGRYWYLNNSERSRLNRLGRATLGLESRVVSRPRATTPEQEAAAIEAAFAVGSMHGIEVAAGIRKNGVRDYCAARGLSDTPRISSELQGRLTRDSKDAARGDAAAAARIAARRRHAEQVYAVCLAALALVPDQPAAGRPRLPEPSPELAAALAGFDASAVAAVFPSLTERTA
;
A
#
# COMPACT_ATOMS: atom_id res chain seq x y z
N MET A 1 -45.46 21.85 3.31
CA MET A 1 -44.73 20.57 3.45
C MET A 1 -44.24 20.47 4.89
N SER A 2 -44.73 19.45 5.59
CA SER A 2 -44.74 19.34 7.05
C SER A 2 -43.37 18.99 7.64
N SER A 3 -43.19 19.39 8.91
CA SER A 3 -42.02 19.14 9.77
C SER A 3 -41.56 17.68 9.90
N VAL A 4 -42.33 16.72 9.39
CA VAL A 4 -42.10 15.28 9.59
C VAL A 4 -40.96 14.78 8.73
N ASP A 5 -40.90 15.16 7.45
CA ASP A 5 -39.84 14.74 6.52
C ASP A 5 -38.45 15.25 6.92
N ARG A 6 -38.38 16.43 7.55
CA ARG A 6 -37.13 16.96 8.12
C ARG A 6 -36.59 16.13 9.28
N SER A 7 -37.44 15.41 10.01
CA SER A 7 -37.02 14.59 11.15
C SER A 7 -36.54 13.19 10.74
N ILE A 8 -37.02 12.67 9.61
CA ILE A 8 -36.68 11.32 9.11
C ILE A 8 -35.23 11.26 8.61
N HIS A 9 -34.72 12.37 8.06
CA HIS A 9 -33.37 12.47 7.49
C HIS A 9 -32.38 13.26 8.36
N ALA A 10 -32.63 13.37 9.67
CA ALA A 10 -31.72 14.03 10.59
C ALA A 10 -30.37 13.29 10.63
N PHE A 11 -29.29 13.99 10.25
CA PHE A 11 -27.96 13.42 10.25
C PHE A 11 -27.57 12.98 11.67
N PRO A 12 -27.23 11.70 11.90
CA PRO A 12 -27.04 11.19 13.25
C PRO A 12 -25.72 11.67 13.85
N THR A 13 -25.69 11.82 15.17
CA THR A 13 -24.43 12.12 15.86
C THR A 13 -23.49 10.89 15.79
N PRO A 14 -22.17 11.09 15.74
CA PRO A 14 -21.20 10.00 15.75
C PRO A 14 -21.42 8.99 16.90
N GLU A 15 -21.71 9.49 18.11
CA GLU A 15 -21.90 8.70 19.32
C GLU A 15 -23.14 7.80 19.22
N ALA A 16 -24.22 8.29 18.61
CA ALA A 16 -25.45 7.52 18.41
C ALA A 16 -25.22 6.34 17.44
N VAL A 17 -24.46 6.59 16.36
CA VAL A 17 -24.04 5.54 15.43
C VAL A 17 -23.16 4.52 16.13
N ALA A 18 -22.15 4.96 16.90
CA ALA A 18 -21.21 4.08 17.59
C ALA A 18 -21.89 3.19 18.65
N ARG A 19 -22.82 3.74 19.45
CA ARG A 19 -23.59 2.97 20.44
C ARG A 19 -24.48 1.93 19.79
N LEU A 20 -25.18 2.29 18.72
CA LEU A 20 -26.03 1.35 17.99
C LEU A 20 -25.22 0.22 17.37
N TRP A 21 -24.07 0.56 16.77
CA TRP A 21 -23.15 -0.42 16.20
C TRP A 21 -22.61 -1.39 17.26
N ALA A 22 -22.22 -0.87 18.43
CA ALA A 22 -21.68 -1.67 19.51
C ALA A 22 -22.71 -2.61 20.15
N SER A 23 -23.98 -2.18 20.21
CA SER A 23 -25.06 -2.94 20.87
C SER A 23 -25.78 -3.92 19.93
N HIS A 24 -25.96 -3.57 18.64
CA HIS A 24 -26.81 -4.32 17.71
C HIS A 24 -26.13 -4.67 16.39
N GLY A 25 -24.85 -4.32 16.21
CA GLY A 25 -24.08 -4.65 15.02
C GLY A 25 -24.34 -3.76 13.80
N ALA A 26 -23.65 -4.06 12.70
CA ALA A 26 -23.65 -3.25 11.50
C ALA A 26 -25.01 -3.19 10.79
N GLU A 27 -25.75 -4.31 10.76
CA GLU A 27 -27.05 -4.41 10.09
C GLU A 27 -28.10 -3.47 10.71
N ALA A 28 -28.09 -3.31 12.04
CA ALA A 28 -28.99 -2.38 12.72
C ALA A 28 -28.70 -0.91 12.34
N VAL A 29 -27.43 -0.57 12.09
CA VAL A 29 -27.01 0.76 11.64
C VAL A 29 -27.38 0.98 10.18
N ILE A 30 -27.24 -0.05 9.34
CA ILE A 30 -27.67 -0.02 7.93
C ILE A 30 -29.18 0.19 7.86
N GLY A 31 -29.97 -0.58 8.60
CA GLY A 31 -31.43 -0.45 8.61
C GLY A 31 -31.91 0.91 9.14
N ARG A 32 -31.30 1.41 10.22
CA ARG A 32 -31.70 2.68 10.83
C ARG A 32 -31.23 3.91 10.05
N TYR A 33 -30.06 3.85 9.42
CA TYR A 33 -29.45 4.96 8.67
C TYR A 33 -29.20 4.56 7.21
N TRP A 34 -30.22 3.99 6.58
CA TRP A 34 -30.15 3.45 5.21
C TRP A 34 -29.83 4.52 4.17
N TYR A 35 -30.22 5.77 4.43
CA TYR A 35 -30.00 6.93 3.56
C TYR A 35 -28.56 7.47 3.59
N LEU A 36 -27.71 7.01 4.53
CA LEU A 36 -26.28 7.28 4.50
C LEU A 36 -25.57 6.28 3.59
N ASN A 37 -24.39 6.61 3.08
CA ASN A 37 -23.53 5.62 2.42
C ASN A 37 -22.66 4.85 3.43
N ASN A 38 -22.03 3.75 2.98
CA ASN A 38 -21.21 2.92 3.86
C ASN A 38 -20.01 3.68 4.46
N SER A 39 -19.40 4.57 3.67
CA SER A 39 -18.25 5.38 4.10
C SER A 39 -18.64 6.37 5.20
N GLU A 40 -19.82 7.00 5.09
CA GLU A 40 -20.37 7.91 6.09
C GLU A 40 -20.70 7.19 7.39
N ARG A 41 -21.41 6.07 7.32
CA ARG A 41 -21.70 5.22 8.49
C ARG A 41 -20.40 4.78 9.19
N SER A 42 -19.40 4.34 8.42
CA SER A 42 -18.10 3.92 8.95
C SER A 42 -17.32 5.09 9.58
N ARG A 43 -17.37 6.28 8.96
CA ARG A 43 -16.75 7.50 9.49
C ARG A 43 -17.39 7.91 10.82
N LEU A 44 -18.72 7.94 10.88
CA LEU A 44 -19.48 8.30 12.10
C LEU A 44 -19.24 7.30 13.22
N ASN A 45 -19.24 6.00 12.92
CA ASN A 45 -18.89 4.97 13.90
C ASN A 45 -17.49 5.18 14.47
N ARG A 46 -16.48 5.39 13.60
CA ARG A 46 -15.10 5.64 14.05
C ARG A 46 -14.99 6.88 14.94
N LEU A 47 -15.60 8.00 14.53
CA LEU A 47 -15.59 9.24 15.31
C LEU A 47 -16.30 9.05 16.66
N GLY A 48 -17.49 8.45 16.67
CA GLY A 48 -18.23 8.21 17.91
C GLY A 48 -17.51 7.27 18.86
N ARG A 49 -16.81 6.25 18.34
CA ARG A 49 -15.96 5.37 19.17
C ARG A 49 -14.81 6.12 19.79
N ALA A 50 -14.16 7.02 19.06
CA ALA A 50 -13.11 7.89 19.61
C ALA A 50 -13.66 8.82 20.69
N THR A 51 -14.79 9.51 20.43
CA THR A 51 -15.42 10.39 21.43
C THR A 51 -15.85 9.65 22.69
N LEU A 52 -16.35 8.41 22.55
CA LEU A 52 -16.83 7.61 23.67
C LEU A 52 -15.70 6.86 24.41
N GLY A 53 -14.44 7.03 24.02
CA GLY A 53 -13.31 6.26 24.57
C GLY A 53 -13.42 4.75 24.30
N LEU A 54 -14.29 4.35 23.35
CA LEU A 54 -14.44 2.97 22.88
C LEU A 54 -13.39 2.67 21.82
N GLU A 55 -12.15 3.12 22.04
CA GLU A 55 -11.06 2.86 21.11
C GLU A 55 -11.06 1.37 20.76
N SER A 56 -11.06 1.06 19.47
CA SER A 56 -10.65 -0.28 19.10
C SER A 56 -9.27 -0.42 19.70
N ARG A 57 -9.07 -1.38 20.61
CA ARG A 57 -7.75 -1.97 20.78
C ARG A 57 -7.26 -2.16 19.36
N VAL A 58 -6.28 -1.37 18.94
CA VAL A 58 -5.57 -1.64 17.70
C VAL A 58 -4.92 -2.96 18.03
N VAL A 59 -5.60 -4.06 17.68
CA VAL A 59 -5.01 -5.38 17.71
C VAL A 59 -3.98 -5.28 16.61
N SER A 60 -2.82 -4.73 16.98
CA SER A 60 -1.63 -4.74 16.16
C SER A 60 -1.31 -6.22 16.07
N ARG A 61 -1.83 -6.87 15.03
CA ARG A 61 -1.36 -8.20 14.66
C ARG A 61 0.16 -8.11 14.61
N PRO A 62 0.87 -9.11 15.14
CA PRO A 62 2.32 -9.15 15.05
C PRO A 62 2.73 -8.85 13.60
N ARG A 63 3.67 -7.93 13.41
CA ARG A 63 4.17 -7.62 12.07
C ARG A 63 4.83 -8.88 11.53
N ALA A 64 4.31 -9.38 10.40
CA ALA A 64 4.89 -10.53 9.73
C ALA A 64 6.19 -10.18 8.98
N THR A 65 6.46 -8.90 8.78
CA THR A 65 7.61 -8.36 8.05
C THR A 65 8.72 -7.91 9.00
N THR A 66 9.98 -8.14 8.62
CA THR A 66 11.15 -7.59 9.32
C THR A 66 11.42 -6.14 8.91
N PRO A 67 12.14 -5.34 9.71
CA PRO A 67 12.50 -3.97 9.35
C PRO A 67 13.22 -3.85 8.00
N GLU A 68 14.05 -4.83 7.64
CA GLU A 68 14.78 -4.89 6.38
C GLU A 68 13.84 -5.11 5.20
N GLN A 69 12.84 -5.99 5.37
CA GLN A 69 11.79 -6.21 4.38
C GLN A 69 10.92 -4.97 4.19
N GLU A 70 10.59 -4.27 5.28
CA GLU A 70 9.85 -3.01 5.22
C GLU A 70 10.64 -1.93 4.47
N ALA A 71 11.94 -1.79 4.76
CA ALA A 71 12.82 -0.84 4.08
C ALA A 71 12.96 -1.17 2.59
N ALA A 72 13.17 -2.44 2.23
CA ALA A 72 13.27 -2.87 0.84
C ALA A 72 11.98 -2.61 0.07
N ALA A 73 10.82 -2.83 0.70
CA ALA A 73 9.52 -2.61 0.08
C ALA A 73 9.25 -1.14 -0.21
N ILE A 74 9.69 -0.24 0.68
CA ILE A 74 9.61 1.22 0.44
C ILE A 74 10.45 1.60 -0.78
N GLU A 75 11.72 1.18 -0.82
CA GLU A 75 12.62 1.53 -1.92
C GLU A 75 12.18 0.95 -3.25
N ALA A 76 11.78 -0.32 -3.25
CA ALA A 76 11.23 -0.97 -4.44
C ALA A 76 9.96 -0.27 -4.94
N ALA A 77 9.12 0.26 -4.04
CA ALA A 77 7.90 0.95 -4.42
C ALA A 77 8.19 2.30 -5.10
N PHE A 78 9.24 3.01 -4.66
CA PHE A 78 9.73 4.20 -5.36
C PHE A 78 10.32 3.86 -6.73
N ALA A 79 11.15 2.81 -6.83
CA ALA A 79 11.76 2.39 -8.10
C ALA A 79 10.71 1.95 -9.14
N VAL A 80 9.71 1.16 -8.72
CA VAL A 80 8.62 0.71 -9.61
C VAL A 80 7.56 1.79 -9.84
N GLY A 81 7.46 2.78 -8.94
CA GLY A 81 6.40 3.79 -8.95
C GLY A 81 5.02 3.23 -8.58
N SER A 82 4.96 2.16 -7.77
CA SER A 82 3.69 1.55 -7.35
C SER A 82 3.82 0.78 -6.03
N MET A 83 3.22 1.32 -4.97
CA MET A 83 3.12 0.61 -3.68
C MET A 83 2.36 -0.72 -3.83
N HIS A 84 1.22 -0.70 -4.53
CA HIS A 84 0.40 -1.91 -4.68
C HIS A 84 1.12 -3.02 -5.47
N GLY A 85 1.89 -2.64 -6.50
CA GLY A 85 2.69 -3.59 -7.26
C GLY A 85 3.69 -4.34 -6.37
N ILE A 86 4.37 -3.61 -5.49
CA ILE A 86 5.31 -4.20 -4.53
C ILE A 86 4.59 -4.99 -3.45
N GLU A 87 3.43 -4.55 -2.97
CA GLU A 87 2.65 -5.31 -1.99
C GLU A 87 2.34 -6.73 -2.49
N VAL A 88 1.90 -6.84 -3.74
CA VAL A 88 1.62 -8.13 -4.37
C VAL A 88 2.89 -8.94 -4.61
N ALA A 89 3.96 -8.30 -5.10
CA ALA A 89 5.24 -8.95 -5.39
C ALA A 89 5.94 -9.51 -4.14
N ALA A 90 5.97 -8.72 -3.07
CA ALA A 90 6.65 -9.07 -1.82
C ALA A 90 5.77 -9.86 -0.83
N GLY A 91 4.50 -10.13 -1.17
CA GLY A 91 3.56 -10.80 -0.27
C GLY A 91 3.16 -9.95 0.95
N ILE A 92 3.29 -8.62 0.84
CA ILE A 92 2.92 -7.67 1.88
C ILE A 92 1.42 -7.43 1.82
N ARG A 93 0.79 -7.32 2.99
CA ARG A 93 -0.65 -7.01 3.06
C ARG A 93 -0.98 -5.70 2.34
N LYS A 94 -2.20 -5.61 1.84
CA LYS A 94 -2.73 -4.37 1.25
C LYS A 94 -2.54 -3.18 2.20
N ASN A 95 -2.08 -2.05 1.65
CA ASN A 95 -1.69 -0.83 2.35
C ASN A 95 -0.48 -0.97 3.31
N GLY A 96 0.20 -2.11 3.35
CA GLY A 96 1.34 -2.33 4.23
C GLY A 96 2.48 -1.36 3.94
N VAL A 97 2.83 -1.17 2.66
CA VAL A 97 3.91 -0.24 2.27
C VAL A 97 3.57 1.19 2.64
N ARG A 98 2.30 1.59 2.48
CA ARG A 98 1.82 2.91 2.92
C ARG A 98 1.98 3.09 4.43
N ASP A 99 1.64 2.06 5.21
CA ASP A 99 1.77 2.09 6.67
C ASP A 99 3.25 2.17 7.08
N TYR A 100 4.16 1.50 6.36
CA TYR A 100 5.62 1.59 6.59
C TYR A 100 6.16 2.98 6.28
N CYS A 101 5.74 3.59 5.17
CA CYS A 101 6.08 4.99 4.85
C CYS A 101 5.61 5.94 5.95
N ALA A 102 4.35 5.80 6.39
CA ALA A 102 3.79 6.64 7.45
C ALA A 102 4.53 6.46 8.79
N ALA A 103 4.89 5.22 9.15
CA ALA A 103 5.66 4.93 10.36
C ALA A 103 7.05 5.58 10.35
N ARG A 104 7.63 5.80 9.16
CA ARG A 104 8.90 6.51 8.96
C ARG A 104 8.74 8.01 8.72
N GLY A 105 7.52 8.55 8.80
CA GLY A 105 7.24 9.98 8.59
C GLY A 105 7.34 10.45 7.14
N LEU A 106 7.25 9.53 6.16
CA LEU A 106 7.27 9.88 4.74
C LEU A 106 5.88 10.39 4.30
N SER A 107 5.78 11.68 4.00
CA SER A 107 4.58 12.29 3.42
C SER A 107 4.45 12.02 1.91
N ASP A 108 5.59 12.00 1.22
CA ASP A 108 5.66 11.69 -0.20
C ASP A 108 5.75 10.18 -0.37
N THR A 109 4.65 9.60 -0.81
CA THR A 109 4.53 8.16 -1.07
C THR A 109 4.63 7.89 -2.57
N PRO A 110 5.16 6.73 -3.00
CA PRO A 110 5.22 6.38 -4.41
C PRO A 110 3.83 6.40 -5.04
N ARG A 111 3.63 7.26 -6.04
CA ARG A 111 2.36 7.39 -6.76
C ARG A 111 2.49 6.78 -8.14
N ILE A 112 1.53 5.94 -8.46
CA ILE A 112 1.34 5.46 -9.82
C ILE A 112 0.92 6.63 -10.72
N SER A 113 1.55 6.74 -11.90
CA SER A 113 1.12 7.73 -12.89
C SER A 113 -0.26 7.36 -13.46
N SER A 114 -1.03 8.37 -13.88
CA SER A 114 -2.35 8.15 -14.50
C SER A 114 -2.26 7.28 -15.76
N GLU A 115 -1.21 7.47 -16.56
CA GLU A 115 -0.94 6.68 -17.75
C GLU A 115 -0.68 5.19 -17.40
N LEU A 116 0.18 4.94 -16.40
CA LEU A 116 0.45 3.58 -15.94
C LEU A 116 -0.83 2.94 -15.37
N GLN A 117 -1.59 3.67 -14.56
CA GLN A 117 -2.86 3.20 -14.02
C GLN A 117 -3.87 2.83 -15.14
N GLY A 118 -3.95 3.64 -16.19
CA GLY A 118 -4.78 3.36 -17.37
C GLY A 118 -4.32 2.10 -18.12
N ARG A 119 -3.01 1.88 -18.28
CA ARG A 119 -2.45 0.66 -18.87
C ARG A 119 -2.76 -0.58 -18.03
N LEU A 120 -2.54 -0.52 -16.71
CA LEU A 120 -2.86 -1.63 -15.80
C LEU A 120 -4.34 -2.02 -15.88
N THR A 121 -5.22 -1.02 -15.85
CA THR A 121 -6.68 -1.24 -15.90
C THR A 121 -7.11 -1.91 -17.21
N ARG A 122 -6.53 -1.51 -18.34
CA ARG A 122 -6.80 -2.13 -19.64
C ARG A 122 -6.33 -3.57 -19.67
N ASP A 123 -5.08 -3.82 -19.30
CA ASP A 123 -4.53 -5.18 -19.28
C ASP A 123 -5.33 -6.12 -18.36
N SER A 124 -5.78 -5.64 -17.19
CA SER A 124 -6.65 -6.43 -16.32
C SER A 124 -8.00 -6.77 -16.96
N LYS A 125 -8.61 -5.82 -17.67
CA LYS A 125 -9.88 -6.05 -18.39
C LYS A 125 -9.71 -7.03 -19.55
N ASP A 126 -8.64 -6.88 -20.32
CA ASP A 126 -8.38 -7.72 -21.49
C ASP A 126 -8.00 -9.15 -21.06
N ALA A 127 -7.17 -9.30 -20.02
CA ALA A 127 -6.87 -10.60 -19.43
C ALA A 127 -8.13 -11.29 -18.88
N ALA A 128 -9.03 -10.55 -18.22
CA ALA A 128 -10.30 -11.10 -17.75
C ALA A 128 -11.23 -11.57 -18.88
N ARG A 129 -11.03 -11.06 -20.10
CA ARG A 129 -11.73 -11.53 -21.32
C ARG A 129 -11.01 -12.68 -22.04
N GLY A 130 -9.90 -13.17 -21.49
CA GLY A 130 -9.13 -14.29 -22.04
C GLY A 130 -7.95 -13.88 -22.93
N ASP A 131 -7.56 -12.61 -22.99
CA ASP A 131 -6.34 -12.20 -23.71
C ASP A 131 -5.08 -12.71 -22.98
N ALA A 132 -4.45 -13.74 -23.56
CA ALA A 132 -3.23 -14.34 -23.03
C ALA A 132 -2.03 -13.37 -23.06
N ALA A 133 -1.95 -12.46 -24.03
CA ALA A 133 -0.88 -11.47 -24.09
C ALA A 133 -1.04 -10.44 -22.97
N ALA A 134 -2.26 -10.03 -22.65
CA ALA A 134 -2.54 -9.17 -21.50
C ALA A 134 -2.18 -9.85 -20.17
N ALA A 135 -2.51 -11.13 -20.01
CA ALA A 135 -2.11 -11.92 -18.85
C ALA A 135 -0.58 -12.02 -18.72
N ALA A 136 0.13 -12.25 -19.83
CA ALA A 136 1.59 -12.29 -19.86
C ALA A 136 2.20 -10.94 -19.48
N ARG A 137 1.65 -9.80 -19.93
CA ARG A 137 2.10 -8.46 -19.51
C ARG A 137 1.91 -8.22 -18.01
N ILE A 138 0.80 -8.69 -17.42
CA ILE A 138 0.58 -8.62 -15.97
C ILE A 138 1.63 -9.45 -15.22
N ALA A 139 1.84 -10.70 -15.64
CA ALA A 139 2.83 -11.59 -15.03
C ALA A 139 4.25 -11.03 -15.15
N ALA A 140 4.62 -10.48 -16.31
CA ALA A 140 5.92 -9.86 -16.53
C ALA A 140 6.17 -8.66 -15.60
N ARG A 141 5.16 -7.78 -15.43
CA ARG A 141 5.27 -6.66 -14.48
C ARG A 141 5.40 -7.12 -13.04
N ARG A 142 4.63 -8.13 -12.65
CA ARG A 142 4.72 -8.72 -11.31
C ARG A 142 6.12 -9.29 -11.09
N ARG A 143 6.63 -10.09 -12.03
CA ARG A 143 7.98 -10.65 -11.96
C ARG A 143 9.04 -9.56 -11.87
N HIS A 144 8.94 -8.49 -12.67
CA HIS A 144 9.86 -7.37 -12.58
C HIS A 144 9.82 -6.70 -11.19
N ALA A 145 8.63 -6.47 -10.64
CA ALA A 145 8.48 -5.94 -9.28
C ALA A 145 9.09 -6.86 -8.20
N GLU A 146 8.94 -8.19 -8.35
CA GLU A 146 9.59 -9.20 -7.49
C GLU A 146 11.12 -9.10 -7.56
N GLN A 147 11.68 -8.95 -8.77
CA GLN A 147 13.12 -8.78 -8.97
C GLN A 147 13.64 -7.47 -8.39
N VAL A 148 12.93 -6.36 -8.59
CA VAL A 148 13.29 -5.05 -8.00
C VAL A 148 13.29 -5.11 -6.48
N TYR A 149 12.28 -5.75 -5.87
CA TYR A 149 12.24 -5.96 -4.43
C TYR A 149 13.43 -6.80 -3.94
N ALA A 150 13.78 -7.87 -4.66
CA ALA A 150 14.92 -8.72 -4.32
C ALA A 150 16.27 -7.96 -4.43
N VAL A 151 16.43 -7.10 -5.44
CA VAL A 151 17.59 -6.20 -5.56
C VAL A 151 17.68 -5.26 -4.36
N CYS A 152 16.57 -4.62 -3.97
CA CYS A 152 16.54 -3.74 -2.80
C CYS A 152 16.90 -4.48 -1.50
N LEU A 153 16.39 -5.71 -1.32
CA LEU A 153 16.76 -6.55 -0.17
C LEU A 153 18.27 -6.84 -0.13
N ALA A 154 18.84 -7.29 -1.25
CA ALA A 154 20.27 -7.59 -1.34
C ALA A 154 21.13 -6.35 -1.09
N ALA A 155 20.74 -5.20 -1.65
CA ALA A 155 21.46 -3.94 -1.47
C ALA A 155 21.38 -3.43 -0.02
N LEU A 156 20.22 -3.48 0.62
CA LEU A 156 20.05 -3.02 2.00
C LEU A 156 20.77 -3.90 3.02
N ALA A 157 21.03 -5.17 2.69
CA ALA A 157 21.87 -6.03 3.54
C ALA A 157 23.31 -5.50 3.69
N LEU A 158 23.80 -4.68 2.75
CA LEU A 158 25.10 -4.01 2.82
C LEU A 158 25.07 -2.73 3.68
N VAL A 159 23.88 -2.27 4.10
CA VAL A 159 23.69 -1.07 4.92
C VAL A 159 22.80 -1.43 6.13
N PRO A 160 23.32 -2.17 7.11
CA PRO A 160 22.53 -2.65 8.24
C PRO A 160 22.00 -1.49 9.11
N ASP A 161 22.76 -0.39 9.20
CA ASP A 161 22.37 0.79 9.96
C ASP A 161 21.47 1.71 9.14
N GLN A 162 20.16 1.46 9.22
CA GLN A 162 19.15 2.28 8.56
C GLN A 162 18.74 3.48 9.43
N PRO A 163 18.45 4.65 8.84
CA PRO A 163 17.89 5.76 9.59
C PRO A 163 16.53 5.36 10.19
N ALA A 164 16.20 5.87 11.38
CA ALA A 164 14.94 5.54 12.06
C ALA A 164 13.71 6.17 11.38
N ALA A 165 13.90 7.29 10.68
CA ALA A 165 12.87 8.04 9.96
C ALA A 165 13.34 8.42 8.56
N GLY A 166 12.41 8.81 7.70
CA GLY A 166 12.68 9.16 6.31
C GLY A 166 12.93 7.94 5.42
N ARG A 167 13.44 8.20 4.21
CA ARG A 167 13.68 7.19 3.19
C ARG A 167 14.81 6.24 3.64
N PRO A 168 14.69 4.91 3.45
CA PRO A 168 15.82 4.01 3.61
C PRO A 168 17.03 4.46 2.77
N ARG A 169 18.24 4.17 3.27
CA ARG A 169 19.48 4.50 2.58
C ARG A 169 19.97 3.28 1.81
N LEU A 170 20.01 3.40 0.49
CA LEU A 170 20.68 2.43 -0.37
C LEU A 170 22.20 2.66 -0.36
N PRO A 171 23.01 1.60 -0.54
CA PRO A 171 24.45 1.72 -0.67
C PRO A 171 24.83 2.53 -1.91
N GLU A 172 25.95 3.25 -1.84
CA GLU A 172 26.54 3.91 -3.00
C GLU A 172 27.06 2.87 -4.02
N PRO A 173 27.07 3.19 -5.33
CA PRO A 173 27.64 2.33 -6.36
C PRO A 173 29.09 1.92 -6.05
N SER A 174 29.33 0.64 -5.78
CA SER A 174 30.64 0.09 -5.44
C SER A 174 30.87 -1.28 -6.10
N PRO A 175 32.13 -1.75 -6.21
CA PRO A 175 32.41 -3.11 -6.69
C PRO A 175 31.76 -4.20 -5.83
N GLU A 176 31.66 -3.97 -4.52
CA GLU A 176 30.99 -4.89 -3.58
C GLU A 176 29.49 -4.98 -3.88
N LEU A 177 28.83 -3.85 -4.12
CA LEU A 177 27.43 -3.82 -4.54
C LEU A 177 27.24 -4.52 -5.90
N ALA A 178 28.14 -4.26 -6.87
CA ALA A 178 28.08 -4.92 -8.17
C ALA A 178 28.23 -6.45 -8.04
N ALA A 179 29.12 -6.93 -7.16
CA ALA A 179 29.29 -8.35 -6.88
C ALA A 179 28.04 -8.95 -6.20
N ALA A 180 27.46 -8.25 -5.23
CA ALA A 180 26.22 -8.67 -4.57
C ALA A 180 25.04 -8.78 -5.54
N LEU A 181 25.04 -7.98 -6.61
CA LEU A 181 23.98 -7.95 -7.62
C LEU A 181 24.27 -8.79 -8.87
N ALA A 182 25.40 -9.49 -8.95
CA ALA A 182 25.89 -10.15 -10.18
C ALA A 182 24.99 -11.28 -10.74
N GLY A 183 23.96 -11.71 -10.00
CA GLY A 183 22.98 -12.72 -10.45
C GLY A 183 21.55 -12.20 -10.64
N PHE A 184 21.33 -10.89 -10.45
CA PHE A 184 19.99 -10.29 -10.52
C PHE A 184 19.64 -9.88 -11.95
N ASP A 185 18.35 -9.72 -12.21
CA ASP A 185 17.85 -9.22 -13.49
C ASP A 185 18.39 -7.80 -13.77
N ALA A 186 19.03 -7.61 -14.91
CA ALA A 186 19.68 -6.35 -15.26
C ALA A 186 18.70 -5.17 -15.33
N SER A 187 17.45 -5.40 -15.76
CA SER A 187 16.43 -4.35 -15.80
C SER A 187 15.98 -3.94 -14.39
N ALA A 188 15.93 -4.89 -13.45
CA ALA A 188 15.64 -4.61 -12.05
C ALA A 188 16.80 -3.86 -11.37
N VAL A 189 18.05 -4.25 -11.67
CA VAL A 189 19.24 -3.52 -11.20
C VAL A 189 19.24 -2.09 -11.73
N ALA A 190 18.99 -1.88 -13.03
CA ALA A 190 18.92 -0.55 -13.64
C ALA A 190 17.81 0.34 -13.04
N ALA A 191 16.68 -0.26 -12.63
CA ALA A 191 15.58 0.47 -12.01
C ALA A 191 15.95 1.04 -10.62
N VAL A 192 16.87 0.40 -9.89
CA VAL A 192 17.31 0.82 -8.55
C VAL A 192 18.63 1.59 -8.60
N PHE A 193 19.57 1.14 -9.43
CA PHE A 193 20.93 1.65 -9.57
C PHE A 193 21.30 1.90 -11.04
N PRO A 194 20.72 2.92 -11.69
CA PRO A 194 20.93 3.17 -13.12
C PRO A 194 22.42 3.37 -13.48
N SER A 195 23.19 4.02 -12.59
CA SER A 195 24.62 4.29 -12.78
C SER A 195 25.51 3.03 -12.79
N LEU A 196 25.03 1.90 -12.25
CA LEU A 196 25.77 0.62 -12.32
C LEU A 196 25.68 -0.02 -13.70
N THR A 197 24.62 0.27 -14.46
CA THR A 197 24.40 -0.30 -15.79
C THR A 197 25.00 0.55 -16.92
N GLU A 198 25.20 1.85 -16.68
CA GLU A 198 25.77 2.80 -17.65
C GLU A 198 27.28 2.61 -17.88
N ARG A 199 28.02 1.95 -16.97
CA ARG A 199 29.47 1.71 -17.13
C ARG A 199 29.83 0.53 -18.03
N THR A 200 28.84 -0.16 -18.59
CA THR A 200 29.00 -1.34 -19.46
C THR A 200 28.60 -1.12 -20.92
N ALA A 201 28.33 0.13 -21.33
CA ALA A 201 28.01 0.50 -22.72
C ALA A 201 29.17 1.22 -23.42
#